data_AF-A0AAU5XC24-F1
#
_entry.id   AF-A0AAU5XC24-F1
#
_cell.length_a   1.000
_cell.length_b   1.000
_cell.length_c   1.000
_cell.angle_alpha   90.00
_cell.angle_beta   90.00
_cell.angle_gamma   90.00
#
_symmetry.space_group_name_H-M   'P 1'
#
loop_
_entity.id
_entity.type
_entity.pdbx_description
1 polymer ?
#
loop_
_entity_poly.entity_id
_entity_poly.type
_entity_poly.pdbx_seq_one_letter_code
_entity_poly.pdbx_strand_id
1 'polypeptide(L)'
;MNVARNAGPLVLAAAVGALLGLAQVAVAEAVGILTLDADFGAGDDRVQGVQVTLVAWYCAMAVPTAAWLAGARRDRGTRAAAVPAAAVGALAAHPLIARLGGEAVRADIGTAVLLGVLLGVAGGAAVAAAPVIGRGIAAYAVLLWVAALVLTALVSPTVVYAGLVQPLGLDLARPWGSALSNLPYNLGYHLPTMLPVAVVTLVLACVVSGVTARRTGAWAAATAAGAAGPVLGAVLYRLLPDQVYLWNESASAVVLLIAGCCLPLAAGAAAVGRRLHRPDPDA
;
A
#
# COMPACT_ATOMS: atom_id res chain seq x y z
N MET A 1 -23.32 28.03 3.89
CA MET A 1 -22.36 27.13 3.23
C MET A 1 -23.00 26.56 1.98
N ASN A 2 -22.46 26.82 0.79
CA ASN A 2 -23.11 26.43 -0.48
C ASN A 2 -22.91 24.93 -0.76
N VAL A 3 -23.98 24.14 -0.61
CA VAL A 3 -24.01 22.68 -0.86
C VAL A 3 -23.46 22.33 -2.26
N ALA A 4 -23.73 23.18 -3.26
CA ALA A 4 -23.24 23.00 -4.63
C ALA A 4 -21.71 23.11 -4.80
N ARG A 5 -21.02 23.88 -3.94
CA ARG A 5 -19.54 24.02 -4.02
C ARG A 5 -18.79 22.80 -3.47
N ASN A 6 -19.45 22.03 -2.60
CA ASN A 6 -18.86 20.86 -1.96
C ASN A 6 -19.25 19.54 -2.65
N ALA A 7 -20.31 19.53 -3.47
CA ALA A 7 -20.74 18.32 -4.19
C ALA A 7 -19.68 17.79 -5.17
N GLY A 8 -19.03 18.67 -5.93
CA GLY A 8 -18.02 18.29 -6.93
C GLY A 8 -16.87 17.45 -6.36
N PRO A 9 -16.16 17.90 -5.31
CA PRO A 9 -15.12 17.11 -4.64
C PRO A 9 -15.60 15.76 -4.10
N LEU A 10 -16.83 15.67 -3.60
CA LEU A 10 -17.37 14.41 -3.07
C LEU A 10 -17.67 13.40 -4.17
N VAL A 11 -18.28 13.85 -5.27
CA VAL A 11 -18.51 13.02 -6.46
C VAL A 11 -17.18 12.55 -7.03
N LEU A 12 -16.18 13.44 -7.10
CA LEU A 12 -14.83 13.07 -7.54
C LEU A 12 -14.20 12.02 -6.62
N ALA A 13 -14.30 12.21 -5.30
CA ALA A 13 -13.76 11.25 -4.33
C ALA A 13 -14.40 9.86 -4.49
N ALA A 14 -15.73 9.80 -4.64
CA ALA A 14 -16.44 8.54 -4.86
C ALA A 14 -16.05 7.89 -6.20
N ALA A 15 -16.01 8.67 -7.29
CA ALA A 15 -15.64 8.15 -8.60
C ALA A 15 -14.20 7.63 -8.63
N VAL A 16 -13.24 8.39 -8.07
CA VAL A 16 -11.84 7.97 -8.00
C VAL A 16 -11.68 6.78 -7.05
N GLY A 17 -12.41 6.74 -5.93
CA GLY A 17 -12.41 5.59 -5.02
C GLY A 17 -12.88 4.31 -5.72
N ALA A 18 -13.96 4.39 -6.49
CA ALA A 18 -14.47 3.26 -7.28
C ALA A 18 -13.49 2.83 -8.36
N LEU A 19 -12.95 3.79 -9.12
CA LEU A 19 -11.98 3.52 -10.18
C LEU A 19 -10.71 2.89 -9.62
N LEU A 20 -10.12 3.43 -8.55
CA LEU A 20 -8.91 2.87 -7.95
C LEU A 20 -9.15 1.51 -7.29
N GLY A 21 -10.31 1.31 -6.64
CA GLY A 21 -10.66 0.02 -6.04
C GLY A 21 -10.82 -1.08 -7.09
N LEU A 22 -11.49 -0.77 -8.20
CA LEU A 22 -11.72 -1.73 -9.28
C LEU A 22 -10.50 -1.94 -10.18
N ALA A 23 -9.89 -0.84 -10.66
CA ALA A 23 -8.83 -0.91 -11.66
C ALA A 23 -7.57 -1.58 -11.13
N GLN A 24 -7.22 -1.40 -9.84
CA GLN A 24 -6.06 -2.07 -9.27
C GLN A 24 -6.22 -3.59 -9.29
N VAL A 25 -7.39 -4.10 -8.89
CA VAL A 25 -7.68 -5.55 -8.92
C VAL A 25 -7.74 -6.05 -10.36
N ALA A 26 -8.49 -5.37 -11.24
CA ALA A 26 -8.69 -5.81 -12.62
C ALA A 26 -7.38 -5.81 -13.43
N VAL A 27 -6.53 -4.78 -13.26
CA VAL A 27 -5.22 -4.72 -13.92
C VAL A 27 -4.29 -5.79 -13.36
N ALA A 28 -4.29 -6.01 -12.04
CA ALA A 28 -3.45 -7.03 -11.43
C ALA A 28 -3.82 -8.44 -11.93
N GLU A 29 -5.10 -8.73 -12.06
CA GLU A 29 -5.59 -9.99 -12.66
C GLU A 29 -5.15 -10.10 -14.13
N ALA A 30 -5.37 -9.06 -14.93
CA ALA A 30 -5.07 -9.06 -16.36
C ALA A 30 -3.58 -9.26 -16.69
N VAL A 31 -2.67 -8.84 -15.79
CA VAL A 31 -1.22 -8.99 -15.97
C VAL A 31 -0.64 -10.18 -15.19
N GLY A 32 -1.50 -11.03 -14.59
CA GLY A 32 -1.09 -12.24 -13.86
C GLY A 32 -0.40 -11.97 -12.52
N ILE A 33 -0.59 -10.78 -11.94
CA ILE A 33 -0.15 -10.48 -10.57
C ILE A 33 -1.16 -11.08 -9.56
N LEU A 34 -2.44 -10.91 -9.85
CA LEU A 34 -3.51 -11.64 -9.18
C LEU A 34 -3.93 -12.83 -10.06
N THR A 35 -4.47 -13.85 -9.41
CA THR A 35 -5.06 -15.04 -10.05
C THR A 35 -6.30 -15.45 -9.26
N LEU A 36 -7.26 -14.55 -9.12
CA LEU A 36 -8.46 -14.73 -8.28
C LEU A 36 -9.41 -15.79 -8.84
N ASP A 37 -9.37 -16.05 -10.14
CA ASP A 37 -10.19 -17.05 -10.82
C ASP A 37 -9.57 -18.45 -10.88
N ALA A 38 -8.33 -18.60 -10.40
CA ALA A 38 -7.62 -19.88 -10.43
C ALA A 38 -8.22 -20.91 -9.46
N ASP A 39 -8.16 -22.19 -9.85
CA ASP A 39 -8.52 -23.32 -8.99
C ASP A 39 -7.43 -23.54 -7.94
N PHE A 40 -7.66 -23.07 -6.72
CA PHE A 40 -6.78 -23.35 -5.58
C PHE A 40 -6.97 -24.79 -5.11
N GLY A 41 -6.15 -25.70 -5.65
CA GLY A 41 -6.04 -27.10 -5.26
C GLY A 41 -4.64 -27.65 -5.55
N ALA A 42 -4.31 -28.84 -5.04
CA ALA A 42 -3.05 -29.56 -5.32
C ALA A 42 -1.73 -28.80 -5.01
N GLY A 43 -1.75 -27.84 -4.07
CA GLY A 43 -0.56 -27.11 -3.63
C GLY A 43 -0.55 -25.61 -3.96
N ASP A 44 -1.58 -25.11 -4.64
CA ASP A 44 -1.78 -23.67 -4.90
C ASP A 44 -2.45 -22.92 -3.75
N ASP A 45 -2.99 -23.63 -2.75
CA ASP A 45 -3.50 -23.05 -1.49
C ASP A 45 -2.46 -22.14 -0.82
N ARG A 46 -1.17 -22.36 -1.11
CA ARG A 46 -0.02 -21.59 -0.59
C ARG A 46 -0.03 -20.11 -1.00
N VAL A 47 -0.71 -19.76 -2.09
CA VAL A 47 -0.78 -18.38 -2.61
C VAL A 47 -2.12 -17.70 -2.33
N GLN A 48 -3.18 -18.43 -1.92
CA GLN A 48 -4.51 -17.85 -1.65
C GLN A 48 -4.43 -16.67 -0.65
N GLY A 49 -3.70 -16.82 0.46
CA GLY A 49 -3.57 -15.78 1.48
C GLY A 49 -2.87 -14.53 0.96
N VAL A 50 -1.94 -14.69 0.01
CA VAL A 50 -1.29 -13.57 -0.69
C VAL A 50 -2.31 -12.81 -1.54
N GLN A 51 -3.15 -13.52 -2.30
CA GLN A 51 -4.18 -12.94 -3.16
C GLN A 51 -5.20 -12.12 -2.34
N VAL A 52 -5.73 -12.73 -1.27
CA VAL A 52 -6.71 -12.09 -0.37
C VAL A 52 -6.11 -10.84 0.30
N THR A 53 -4.88 -10.94 0.79
CA THR A 53 -4.20 -9.80 1.43
C THR A 53 -3.93 -8.68 0.41
N LEU A 54 -3.60 -9.02 -0.83
CA LEU A 54 -3.33 -8.03 -1.89
C LEU A 54 -4.60 -7.30 -2.35
N VAL A 55 -5.75 -7.98 -2.39
CA VAL A 55 -7.06 -7.33 -2.60
C VAL A 55 -7.34 -6.31 -1.49
N ALA A 56 -7.15 -6.70 -0.22
CA ALA A 56 -7.35 -5.80 0.90
C ALA A 56 -6.41 -4.58 0.84
N TRP A 57 -5.17 -4.79 0.39
CA TRP A 57 -4.19 -3.72 0.16
C TRP A 57 -4.65 -2.71 -0.89
N TYR A 58 -5.11 -3.18 -2.06
CA TYR A 58 -5.60 -2.30 -3.13
C TYR A 58 -6.79 -1.45 -2.68
N CYS A 59 -7.73 -2.04 -1.93
CA CYS A 59 -8.84 -1.33 -1.32
C CYS A 59 -8.37 -0.30 -0.28
N ALA A 60 -7.39 -0.66 0.55
CA ALA A 60 -6.86 0.22 1.60
C ALA A 60 -6.11 1.44 1.04
N MET A 61 -5.47 1.32 -0.12
CA MET A 61 -4.80 2.43 -0.79
C MET A 61 -5.75 3.32 -1.60
N ALA A 62 -6.88 2.77 -2.09
CA ALA A 62 -7.85 3.50 -2.91
C ALA A 62 -8.48 4.68 -2.17
N VAL A 63 -8.96 4.46 -0.94
CA VAL A 63 -9.66 5.48 -0.13
C VAL A 63 -8.79 6.71 0.19
N PRO A 64 -7.60 6.58 0.82
CA PRO A 64 -6.76 7.74 1.15
C PRO A 64 -6.26 8.47 -0.10
N THR A 65 -5.99 7.74 -1.19
CA THR A 65 -5.55 8.34 -2.46
C THR A 65 -6.67 9.14 -3.11
N ALA A 66 -7.89 8.60 -3.15
CA ALA A 66 -9.06 9.31 -3.67
C ALA A 66 -9.40 10.54 -2.82
N ALA A 67 -9.40 10.42 -1.49
CA ALA A 67 -9.62 11.53 -0.58
C ALA A 67 -8.54 12.62 -0.71
N TRP A 68 -7.28 12.22 -0.92
CA TRP A 68 -6.19 13.16 -1.20
C TRP A 68 -6.42 13.91 -2.52
N LEU A 69 -6.68 13.21 -3.62
CA LEU A 69 -6.88 13.82 -4.95
C LEU A 69 -8.06 14.81 -4.95
N ALA A 70 -9.17 14.45 -4.30
CA ALA A 70 -10.34 15.31 -4.20
C ALA A 70 -10.18 16.48 -3.21
N GLY A 71 -9.39 16.28 -2.15
CA GLY A 71 -9.33 17.18 -0.99
C GLY A 71 -8.06 18.00 -0.82
N ALA A 72 -6.97 17.73 -1.54
CA ALA A 72 -5.63 18.27 -1.24
C ALA A 72 -5.52 19.81 -1.19
N ARG A 73 -6.39 20.53 -1.91
CA ARG A 73 -6.41 22.01 -1.98
C ARG A 73 -7.67 22.62 -1.37
N ARG A 74 -8.40 21.86 -0.54
CA ARG A 74 -9.69 22.25 0.00
C ARG A 74 -9.63 22.49 1.51
N ASP A 75 -10.65 23.14 2.04
CA ASP A 75 -10.83 23.33 3.47
C ASP A 75 -10.93 21.98 4.21
N ARG A 76 -10.76 22.02 5.53
CA ARG A 76 -10.75 20.82 6.36
C ARG A 76 -12.09 20.06 6.34
N GLY A 77 -13.21 20.78 6.25
CA GLY A 77 -14.54 20.18 6.20
C GLY A 77 -14.74 19.37 4.92
N THR A 78 -14.40 19.94 3.77
CA THR A 78 -14.45 19.25 2.48
C THR A 78 -13.52 18.04 2.43
N ARG A 79 -12.30 18.16 2.99
CA ARG A 79 -11.36 17.03 3.10
C ARG A 79 -11.90 15.88 3.93
N ALA A 80 -12.49 16.18 5.09
CA ALA A 80 -13.07 15.18 5.95
C ALA A 80 -14.27 14.48 5.28
N ALA A 81 -15.11 15.24 4.58
CA ALA A 81 -16.26 14.69 3.86
C ALA A 81 -15.88 13.85 2.62
N ALA A 82 -14.71 14.08 2.02
CA ALA A 82 -14.22 13.27 0.90
C ALA A 82 -13.86 11.83 1.31
N VAL A 83 -13.52 11.59 2.58
CA VAL A 83 -13.16 10.25 3.09
C VAL A 83 -14.32 9.26 3.00
N PRO A 84 -15.51 9.52 3.58
CA PRO A 84 -16.64 8.60 3.44
C PRO A 84 -17.10 8.46 1.99
N ALA A 85 -17.04 9.52 1.18
CA ALA A 85 -17.37 9.43 -0.25
C ALA A 85 -16.42 8.48 -1.00
N ALA A 86 -15.11 8.59 -0.76
CA ALA A 86 -14.11 7.67 -1.31
C ALA A 86 -14.30 6.23 -0.83
N ALA A 87 -14.66 6.03 0.44
CA ALA A 87 -14.93 4.71 1.01
C ALA A 87 -16.15 4.05 0.35
N VAL A 88 -17.24 4.80 0.16
CA VAL A 88 -18.42 4.32 -0.58
C VAL A 88 -18.05 3.95 -2.01
N GLY A 89 -17.25 4.79 -2.68
CA GLY A 89 -16.72 4.49 -4.02
C GLY A 89 -15.94 3.18 -4.05
N ALA A 90 -14.98 3.00 -3.14
CA ALA A 90 -14.18 1.78 -3.06
C ALA A 90 -15.04 0.54 -2.74
N LEU A 91 -16.04 0.65 -1.87
CA LEU A 91 -16.99 -0.44 -1.58
C LEU A 91 -17.88 -0.77 -2.78
N ALA A 92 -18.23 0.20 -3.62
CA ALA A 92 -19.00 -0.05 -4.82
C ALA A 92 -18.27 -0.96 -5.83
N ALA A 93 -16.95 -1.11 -5.71
CA ALA A 93 -16.17 -2.08 -6.49
C ALA A 93 -16.34 -3.53 -5.99
N HIS A 94 -16.84 -3.75 -4.76
CA HIS A 94 -16.94 -5.08 -4.15
C HIS A 94 -17.68 -6.11 -5.00
N PRO A 95 -18.88 -5.83 -5.58
CA PRO A 95 -19.61 -6.84 -6.35
C PRO A 95 -18.84 -7.32 -7.58
N LEU A 96 -18.02 -6.44 -8.18
CA LEU A 96 -17.19 -6.79 -9.34
C LEU A 96 -15.96 -7.59 -8.91
N ILE A 97 -15.30 -7.18 -7.82
CA ILE A 97 -14.16 -7.93 -7.25
C ILE A 97 -14.59 -9.33 -6.81
N ALA A 98 -15.75 -9.46 -6.16
CA ALA A 98 -16.28 -10.74 -5.72
C ALA A 98 -16.67 -11.67 -6.89
N ARG A 99 -17.02 -11.11 -8.05
CA ARG A 99 -17.28 -11.87 -9.28
C ARG A 99 -16.02 -12.40 -9.94
N LEU A 100 -14.89 -11.73 -9.77
CA LEU A 100 -13.58 -12.21 -10.25
C LEU A 100 -13.09 -13.40 -9.40
N GLY A 101 -13.53 -13.50 -8.15
CA GLY A 101 -13.15 -14.59 -7.25
C GLY A 101 -13.84 -15.92 -7.56
N GLY A 102 -13.02 -16.97 -7.69
CA GLY A 102 -13.45 -18.36 -7.63
C GLY A 102 -14.15 -18.68 -6.29
N GLU A 103 -14.87 -19.81 -6.25
CA GLU A 103 -15.69 -20.18 -5.08
C GLU A 103 -14.86 -20.29 -3.78
N ALA A 104 -13.61 -20.75 -3.89
CA ALA A 104 -12.70 -20.97 -2.77
C ALA A 104 -12.33 -19.68 -2.00
N VAL A 105 -12.23 -18.54 -2.70
CA VAL A 105 -11.74 -17.27 -2.12
C VAL A 105 -12.83 -16.21 -1.96
N ARG A 106 -14.03 -16.46 -2.50
CA ARG A 106 -15.11 -15.45 -2.58
C ARG A 106 -15.53 -14.89 -1.22
N ALA A 107 -15.63 -15.75 -0.19
CA ALA A 107 -15.97 -15.32 1.16
C ALA A 107 -14.87 -14.45 1.78
N ASP A 108 -13.61 -14.84 1.60
CA ASP A 108 -12.44 -14.11 2.10
C ASP A 108 -12.25 -12.76 1.40
N ILE A 109 -12.55 -12.68 0.10
CA ILE A 109 -12.53 -11.44 -0.68
C ILE A 109 -13.49 -10.39 -0.10
N GLY A 110 -14.68 -10.80 0.35
CA GLY A 110 -15.63 -9.87 0.99
C GLY A 110 -15.07 -9.25 2.26
N THR A 111 -14.49 -10.08 3.12
CA THR A 111 -13.83 -9.64 4.35
C THR A 111 -12.61 -8.77 4.05
N ALA A 112 -11.79 -9.14 3.06
CA ALA A 112 -10.62 -8.40 2.61
C ALA A 112 -10.97 -7.00 2.09
N VAL A 113 -11.99 -6.87 1.24
CA VAL A 113 -12.46 -5.57 0.74
C VAL A 113 -12.93 -4.70 1.90
N LEU A 114 -13.71 -5.25 2.83
CA LEU A 114 -14.21 -4.50 3.98
C LEU A 114 -13.07 -4.01 4.88
N LEU A 115 -12.16 -4.89 5.29
CA LEU A 115 -11.02 -4.54 6.13
C LEU A 115 -10.09 -3.54 5.42
N GLY A 116 -9.87 -3.74 4.13
CA GLY A 116 -9.13 -2.81 3.28
C GLY A 116 -9.75 -1.42 3.30
N VAL A 117 -11.06 -1.31 3.04
CA VAL A 117 -11.76 -0.02 3.08
C VAL A 117 -11.72 0.62 4.47
N LEU A 118 -11.92 -0.14 5.55
CA LEU A 118 -11.86 0.38 6.91
C LEU A 118 -10.46 0.96 7.24
N LEU A 119 -9.41 0.23 6.87
CA LEU A 119 -8.04 0.72 6.99
C LEU A 119 -7.80 1.96 6.10
N GLY A 120 -8.38 1.96 4.90
CA GLY A 120 -8.36 3.09 3.99
C GLY A 120 -9.08 4.33 4.55
N VAL A 121 -10.16 4.16 5.32
CA VAL A 121 -10.84 5.26 6.03
C VAL A 121 -9.92 5.85 7.10
N ALA A 122 -9.22 5.01 7.87
CA ALA A 122 -8.24 5.49 8.85
C ALA A 122 -7.09 6.26 8.16
N GLY A 123 -6.58 5.74 7.03
CA GLY A 123 -5.61 6.45 6.19
C GLY A 123 -6.16 7.77 5.64
N GLY A 124 -7.40 7.77 5.17
CA GLY A 124 -8.10 8.95 4.64
C GLY A 124 -8.32 10.03 5.71
N ALA A 125 -8.63 9.64 6.95
CA ALA A 125 -8.73 10.55 8.07
C ALA A 125 -7.37 11.22 8.39
N ALA A 126 -6.28 10.44 8.33
CA ALA A 126 -4.92 10.99 8.47
C ALA A 126 -4.59 11.99 7.34
N VAL A 127 -4.96 11.67 6.09
CA VAL A 127 -4.83 12.59 4.93
C VAL A 127 -5.67 13.86 5.12
N ALA A 128 -6.90 13.73 5.62
CA ALA A 128 -7.77 14.88 5.85
C ALA A 128 -7.16 15.83 6.89
N ALA A 129 -6.55 15.28 7.95
CA ALA A 129 -5.82 16.05 8.95
C ALA A 129 -4.53 16.69 8.39
N ALA A 130 -3.72 15.91 7.67
CA ALA A 130 -2.44 16.33 7.10
C ALA A 130 -2.32 15.86 5.63
N PRO A 131 -2.68 16.71 4.64
CA PRO A 131 -2.74 16.31 3.22
C PRO A 131 -1.44 15.81 2.62
N VAL A 132 -0.29 16.16 3.23
CA VAL A 132 1.03 15.67 2.80
C VAL A 132 1.18 14.16 2.98
N ILE A 133 0.44 13.55 3.91
CA ILE A 133 0.43 12.09 4.12
C ILE A 133 -0.07 11.38 2.86
N GLY A 134 -1.05 11.96 2.16
CA GLY A 134 -1.61 11.39 0.93
C GLY A 134 -0.59 11.24 -0.19
N ARG A 135 0.38 12.17 -0.28
CA ARG A 135 1.50 12.07 -1.24
C ARG A 135 2.39 10.87 -0.94
N GLY A 136 2.65 10.60 0.34
CA GLY A 136 3.47 9.47 0.76
C GLY A 136 2.81 8.13 0.46
N ILE A 137 1.52 8.01 0.79
CA ILE A 137 0.70 6.85 0.46
C ILE A 137 0.69 6.61 -1.07
N ALA A 138 0.42 7.65 -1.85
CA ALA A 138 0.41 7.55 -3.32
C ALA A 138 1.79 7.17 -3.89
N ALA A 139 2.87 7.77 -3.38
CA ALA A 139 4.23 7.45 -3.82
C ALA A 139 4.59 5.98 -3.55
N TYR A 140 4.19 5.46 -2.39
CA TYR A 140 4.42 4.04 -2.05
C TYR A 140 3.58 3.09 -2.92
N ALA A 141 2.29 3.40 -3.17
CA ALA A 141 1.47 2.63 -4.10
C ALA A 141 2.07 2.60 -5.51
N VAL A 142 2.54 3.75 -6.01
CA VAL A 142 3.18 3.84 -7.33
C VAL A 142 4.47 3.03 -7.36
N LEU A 143 5.31 3.12 -6.33
CA LEU A 143 6.53 2.31 -6.24
C LEU A 143 6.23 0.82 -6.34
N LEU A 144 5.23 0.32 -5.59
CA LEU A 144 4.88 -1.10 -5.62
C LEU A 144 4.34 -1.53 -6.98
N TRP A 145 3.49 -0.71 -7.62
CA TRP A 145 2.99 -1.01 -8.96
C TRP A 145 4.10 -1.02 -10.00
N VAL A 146 5.01 -0.05 -9.97
CA VAL A 146 6.17 -0.02 -10.87
C VAL A 146 7.06 -1.24 -10.64
N ALA A 147 7.39 -1.55 -9.38
CA ALA A 147 8.19 -2.71 -9.04
C ALA A 147 7.52 -4.01 -9.49
N ALA A 148 6.21 -4.16 -9.26
CA ALA A 148 5.45 -5.33 -9.66
C ALA A 148 5.46 -5.51 -11.19
N LEU A 149 5.07 -4.48 -11.95
CA LEU A 149 5.03 -4.57 -13.42
C LEU A 149 6.41 -4.83 -14.02
N VAL A 150 7.44 -4.13 -13.55
CA VAL A 150 8.81 -4.29 -14.04
C VAL A 150 9.34 -5.68 -13.72
N LEU A 151 9.18 -6.14 -12.48
CA LEU A 151 9.72 -7.45 -12.07
C LEU A 151 8.94 -8.61 -12.68
N THR A 152 7.62 -8.53 -12.77
CA THR A 152 6.79 -9.51 -13.48
C THR A 152 7.17 -9.59 -14.97
N ALA A 153 7.48 -8.48 -15.62
CA ALA A 153 7.91 -8.47 -17.02
C ALA A 153 9.34 -9.01 -17.22
N LEU A 154 10.25 -8.80 -16.26
CA LEU A 154 11.67 -9.13 -16.39
C LEU A 154 12.05 -10.50 -15.81
N VAL A 155 11.31 -10.99 -14.81
CA VAL A 155 11.63 -12.20 -14.06
C VAL A 155 10.36 -13.04 -13.86
N SER A 156 10.29 -14.19 -14.52
CA SER A 156 9.25 -15.20 -14.30
C SER A 156 9.85 -16.39 -13.54
N PRO A 157 9.34 -16.77 -12.36
CA PRO A 157 8.12 -16.27 -11.70
C PRO A 157 8.33 -15.01 -10.82
N THR A 158 7.35 -14.11 -10.67
CA THR A 158 7.37 -13.01 -9.68
C THR A 158 6.09 -13.07 -8.83
N VAL A 159 6.23 -12.89 -7.51
CA VAL A 159 5.12 -12.85 -6.55
C VAL A 159 5.00 -11.45 -5.99
N VAL A 160 3.79 -10.91 -5.98
CA VAL A 160 3.49 -9.60 -5.38
C VAL A 160 2.73 -9.83 -4.08
N TYR A 161 3.21 -9.18 -3.03
CA TYR A 161 2.59 -9.19 -1.71
C TYR A 161 2.04 -7.80 -1.39
N ALA A 162 1.17 -7.71 -0.38
CA ALA A 162 0.80 -6.39 0.15
C ALA A 162 2.07 -5.71 0.70
N GLY A 163 2.49 -4.61 0.09
CA GLY A 163 3.66 -3.86 0.53
C GLY A 163 5.03 -4.35 0.02
N LEU A 164 5.10 -5.39 -0.81
CA LEU A 164 6.38 -5.98 -1.21
C LEU A 164 6.28 -6.72 -2.55
N VAL A 165 7.41 -6.91 -3.25
CA VAL A 165 7.49 -7.71 -4.47
C VAL A 165 8.68 -8.65 -4.36
N GLN A 166 8.49 -9.88 -4.79
CA GLN A 166 9.50 -10.93 -4.78
C GLN A 166 9.66 -11.54 -6.19
N PRO A 167 10.73 -11.22 -6.91
CA PRO A 167 11.11 -11.95 -8.11
C PRO A 167 11.67 -13.33 -7.72
N LEU A 168 10.92 -14.39 -8.01
CA LEU A 168 11.36 -15.78 -7.86
C LEU A 168 12.30 -16.15 -9.02
N GLY A 169 13.30 -16.99 -8.77
CA GLY A 169 14.23 -17.43 -9.82
C GLY A 169 15.46 -16.54 -10.04
N LEU A 170 15.67 -15.51 -9.21
CA LEU A 170 16.97 -14.84 -9.14
C LEU A 170 17.97 -15.71 -8.37
N ASP A 171 18.80 -16.48 -9.09
CA ASP A 171 19.94 -17.22 -8.55
C ASP A 171 20.98 -16.32 -7.84
N LEU A 172 20.86 -14.99 -7.97
CA LEU A 172 21.69 -13.99 -7.29
C LEU A 172 21.72 -14.14 -5.77
N ALA A 173 20.68 -14.72 -5.17
CA ALA A 173 20.56 -14.93 -3.73
C ALA A 173 21.15 -16.27 -3.23
N ARG A 174 21.49 -17.20 -4.13
CA ARG A 174 22.00 -18.53 -3.79
C ARG A 174 23.24 -18.50 -2.89
N PRO A 175 24.20 -17.55 -3.04
CA PRO A 175 25.34 -17.43 -2.12
C PRO A 175 24.98 -16.94 -0.72
N TRP A 176 23.79 -16.33 -0.53
CA TRP A 176 23.36 -15.76 0.76
C TRP A 176 22.61 -16.79 1.61
N GLY A 177 22.17 -17.91 1.00
CA GLY A 177 21.49 -18.99 1.70
C GLY A 177 22.32 -19.61 2.82
N SER A 178 23.65 -19.65 2.68
CA SER A 178 24.55 -20.11 3.76
C SER A 178 24.74 -19.08 4.88
N ALA A 179 24.68 -17.79 4.55
CA ALA A 179 24.80 -16.69 5.52
C ALA A 179 23.51 -16.50 6.34
N LEU A 180 22.36 -16.96 5.84
CA LEU A 180 21.04 -16.85 6.45
C LEU A 180 20.53 -18.18 7.03
N SER A 181 21.41 -19.16 7.22
CA SER A 181 21.07 -20.51 7.70
C SER A 181 20.40 -20.55 9.08
N ASN A 182 20.55 -19.49 9.87
CA ASN A 182 19.92 -19.34 11.19
C ASN A 182 18.47 -18.84 11.13
N LEU A 183 17.95 -18.48 9.95
CA LEU A 183 16.55 -18.06 9.78
C LEU A 183 15.64 -19.28 9.58
N PRO A 184 14.34 -19.18 9.95
CA PRO A 184 13.35 -20.15 9.52
C PRO A 184 13.39 -20.35 8.01
N TYR A 185 13.23 -21.58 7.53
CA TYR A 185 13.42 -21.95 6.12
C TYR A 185 12.69 -21.02 5.15
N ASN A 186 11.41 -20.71 5.41
CA ASN A 186 10.61 -19.81 4.57
C ASN A 186 11.24 -18.42 4.49
N LEU A 187 11.62 -17.82 5.62
CA LEU A 187 12.23 -16.49 5.64
C LEU A 187 13.60 -16.49 4.96
N GLY A 188 14.42 -17.51 5.16
CA GLY A 188 15.72 -17.66 4.48
C GLY A 188 15.59 -17.78 2.96
N TYR A 189 14.51 -18.41 2.49
CA TYR A 189 14.20 -18.55 1.06
C TYR A 189 13.64 -17.25 0.44
N HIS A 190 12.70 -16.58 1.11
CA HIS A 190 12.00 -15.42 0.57
C HIS A 190 12.74 -14.08 0.77
N LEU A 191 13.42 -13.89 1.90
CA LEU A 191 14.01 -12.61 2.28
C LEU A 191 15.00 -12.04 1.24
N PRO A 192 15.99 -12.81 0.73
CA PRO A 192 17.02 -12.24 -0.15
C PRO A 192 16.45 -11.58 -1.41
N THR A 193 15.41 -12.18 -1.99
CA THR A 193 14.77 -11.69 -3.21
C THR A 193 13.85 -10.50 -2.96
N MET A 194 13.37 -10.32 -1.72
CA MET A 194 12.58 -9.16 -1.28
C MET A 194 13.44 -7.93 -0.94
N LEU A 195 14.74 -8.10 -0.60
CA LEU A 195 15.61 -7.03 -0.13
C LEU A 195 15.74 -5.82 -1.08
N PRO A 196 15.85 -5.98 -2.41
CA PRO A 196 15.96 -4.82 -3.30
C PRO A 196 14.76 -3.87 -3.16
N VAL A 197 13.54 -4.41 -3.12
CA VAL A 197 12.31 -3.61 -2.98
C VAL A 197 12.18 -3.03 -1.57
N ALA A 198 12.62 -3.78 -0.55
CA ALA A 198 12.71 -3.29 0.82
C ALA A 198 13.62 -2.05 0.92
N VAL A 199 14.82 -2.12 0.34
CA VAL A 199 15.79 -1.00 0.34
C VAL A 199 15.22 0.22 -0.38
N VAL A 200 14.63 0.05 -1.56
CA VAL A 200 14.01 1.16 -2.30
C VAL A 200 12.87 1.79 -1.50
N THR A 201 12.09 0.99 -0.77
CA THR A 201 11.04 1.48 0.13
C THR A 201 11.59 2.35 1.25
N LEU A 202 12.69 1.93 1.90
CA LEU A 202 13.36 2.71 2.95
C LEU A 202 13.90 4.04 2.40
N VAL A 203 14.51 4.00 1.21
CA VAL A 203 14.99 5.22 0.52
C VAL A 203 13.83 6.16 0.19
N LEU A 204 12.72 5.64 -0.34
CA LEU A 204 11.53 6.43 -0.64
C LEU A 204 10.98 7.11 0.62
N ALA A 205 10.93 6.39 1.76
CA ALA A 205 10.48 6.96 3.04
C ALA A 205 11.34 8.16 3.47
N CYS A 206 12.68 8.04 3.36
CA CYS A 206 13.61 9.14 3.63
C CYS A 206 13.39 10.33 2.69
N VAL A 207 13.27 10.06 1.38
CA VAL A 207 13.12 11.11 0.36
C VAL A 207 11.80 11.87 0.55
N VAL A 208 10.68 11.15 0.66
CA VAL A 208 9.35 11.76 0.86
C VAL A 208 9.35 12.59 2.14
N SER A 209 9.87 12.05 3.23
CA SER A 209 9.93 12.74 4.52
C SER A 209 10.82 13.99 4.46
N GLY A 210 12.06 13.85 3.99
CA GLY A 210 13.01 14.96 3.92
C GLY A 210 12.56 16.09 2.99
N VAL A 211 12.03 15.75 1.81
CA VAL A 211 11.48 16.75 0.86
C VAL A 211 10.26 17.43 1.45
N THR A 212 9.36 16.68 2.09
CA THR A 212 8.17 17.26 2.72
C THR A 212 8.55 18.19 3.86
N ALA A 213 9.45 17.78 4.76
CA ALA A 213 9.91 18.60 5.87
C ALA A 213 10.63 19.87 5.39
N ARG A 214 11.45 19.77 4.34
CA ARG A 214 12.12 20.93 3.74
C ARG A 214 11.13 21.94 3.16
N ARG A 215 10.01 21.47 2.61
CA ARG A 215 8.98 22.34 2.01
C ARG A 215 8.02 22.94 3.03
N THR A 216 7.63 22.18 4.05
CA THR A 216 6.56 22.61 4.99
C THR A 216 7.07 23.04 6.35
N GLY A 217 8.32 22.72 6.71
CA GLY A 217 8.85 22.87 8.07
C GLY A 217 8.22 21.95 9.12
N ALA A 218 7.15 21.22 8.78
CA ALA A 218 6.36 20.43 9.72
C ALA A 218 6.93 19.02 9.89
N TRP A 219 7.74 18.82 10.93
CA TRP A 219 8.43 17.56 11.19
C TRP A 219 7.47 16.36 11.31
N ALA A 220 6.44 16.45 12.14
CA ALA A 220 5.55 15.31 12.41
C ALA A 220 4.79 14.86 11.15
N ALA A 221 4.23 15.80 10.39
CA ALA A 221 3.50 15.50 9.16
C ALA A 221 4.42 14.97 8.04
N ALA A 222 5.67 15.42 8.00
CA ALA A 222 6.68 14.92 7.07
C ALA A 222 7.12 13.49 7.41
N THR A 223 7.40 13.20 8.69
CA THR A 223 7.69 11.84 9.16
C THR A 223 6.53 10.90 8.81
N ALA A 224 5.29 11.32 9.10
CA ALA A 224 4.10 10.54 8.77
C ALA A 224 3.97 10.31 7.25
N ALA A 225 4.25 11.32 6.42
CA ALA A 225 4.24 11.16 4.96
C ALA A 225 5.26 10.11 4.48
N GLY A 226 6.46 10.05 5.08
CA GLY A 226 7.45 9.03 4.73
C GLY A 226 7.07 7.61 5.17
N ALA A 227 6.41 7.47 6.32
CA ALA A 227 6.15 6.17 6.93
C ALA A 227 4.75 5.59 6.66
N ALA A 228 3.77 6.41 6.25
CA ALA A 228 2.37 6.00 6.20
C ALA A 228 2.10 4.80 5.27
N GLY A 229 2.70 4.75 4.08
CA GLY A 229 2.54 3.63 3.15
C GLY A 229 2.99 2.29 3.75
N PRO A 230 4.27 2.17 4.16
CA PRO A 230 4.78 0.96 4.82
C PRO A 230 4.01 0.57 6.09
N VAL A 231 3.63 1.54 6.92
CA VAL A 231 2.84 1.29 8.14
C VAL A 231 1.46 0.73 7.80
N LEU A 232 0.79 1.28 6.78
CA LEU A 232 -0.49 0.76 6.33
C LEU A 232 -0.36 -0.70 5.85
N GLY A 233 0.75 -1.04 5.18
CA GLY A 233 1.03 -2.41 4.75
C GLY A 233 1.22 -3.36 5.94
N ALA A 234 1.99 -2.93 6.93
CA ALA A 234 2.23 -3.69 8.15
C ALA A 234 0.95 -3.91 8.99
N VAL A 235 0.09 -2.90 9.10
CA VAL A 235 -1.19 -3.02 9.83
C VAL A 235 -2.11 -4.01 9.12
N LEU A 236 -2.11 -4.06 7.80
CA LEU A 236 -2.95 -4.98 7.04
C LEU A 236 -2.71 -6.44 7.40
N TYR A 237 -1.43 -6.86 7.49
CA TYR A 237 -1.07 -8.21 7.92
C TYR A 237 -1.49 -8.55 9.36
N ARG A 238 -1.76 -7.54 10.20
CA ARG A 238 -2.31 -7.74 11.55
C ARG A 238 -3.83 -7.89 11.55
N LEU A 239 -4.52 -7.33 10.56
CA LEU A 239 -5.98 -7.39 10.45
C LEU A 239 -6.48 -8.66 9.75
N LEU A 240 -5.61 -9.35 9.00
CA LEU A 240 -5.90 -10.60 8.30
C LEU A 240 -5.00 -11.76 8.78
N PRO A 241 -4.93 -12.06 10.10
CA PRO A 241 -3.98 -13.03 10.64
C PRO A 241 -4.19 -14.46 10.09
N ASP A 242 -5.44 -14.84 9.82
CA ASP A 242 -5.77 -16.17 9.27
C ASP A 242 -5.26 -16.37 7.85
N GLN A 243 -4.89 -15.28 7.17
CA GLN A 243 -4.31 -15.28 5.82
C GLN A 243 -2.77 -15.23 5.86
N VAL A 244 -2.17 -15.20 7.05
CA VAL A 244 -0.71 -15.17 7.26
C VAL A 244 -0.18 -16.60 7.42
N TYR A 245 -0.17 -17.33 6.32
CA TYR A 245 0.43 -18.66 6.25
C TYR A 245 1.45 -18.74 5.10
N LEU A 246 2.43 -19.63 5.24
CA LEU A 246 3.42 -19.97 4.22
C LEU A 246 4.14 -18.74 3.63
N TRP A 247 3.86 -18.41 2.36
CA TRP A 247 4.53 -17.31 1.65
C TRP A 247 4.19 -15.96 2.26
N ASN A 248 2.96 -15.80 2.75
CA ASN A 248 2.48 -14.55 3.31
C ASN A 248 3.05 -14.27 4.71
N GLU A 249 3.48 -15.32 5.44
CA GLU A 249 4.16 -15.19 6.73
C GLU A 249 5.51 -14.48 6.61
N SER A 250 6.31 -14.88 5.62
CA SER A 250 7.62 -14.26 5.36
C SER A 250 7.45 -12.81 4.91
N ALA A 251 6.51 -12.55 4.00
CA ALA A 251 6.19 -11.18 3.57
C ALA A 251 5.73 -10.31 4.73
N SER A 252 4.84 -10.83 5.60
CA SER A 252 4.37 -10.14 6.81
C SER A 252 5.53 -9.71 7.71
N ALA A 253 6.44 -10.63 8.03
CA ALA A 253 7.61 -10.34 8.86
C ALA A 253 8.49 -9.24 8.25
N VAL A 254 8.74 -9.30 6.94
CA VAL A 254 9.56 -8.32 6.22
C VAL A 254 8.87 -6.95 6.16
N VAL A 255 7.57 -6.89 5.86
CA VAL A 255 6.81 -5.63 5.80
C VAL A 255 6.72 -4.98 7.18
N LEU A 256 6.53 -5.75 8.25
CA LEU A 256 6.58 -5.26 9.63
C LEU A 256 7.95 -4.65 9.97
N LEU A 257 9.03 -5.33 9.58
CA LEU A 257 10.39 -4.82 9.77
C LEU A 257 10.62 -3.53 8.98
N ILE A 258 10.22 -3.49 7.71
CA ILE A 258 10.34 -2.29 6.86
C ILE A 258 9.57 -1.13 7.50
N ALA A 259 8.33 -1.33 7.95
CA ALA A 259 7.55 -0.29 8.62
C ALA A 259 8.25 0.21 9.89
N GLY A 260 8.79 -0.70 10.70
CA GLY A 260 9.56 -0.39 11.91
C GLY A 260 10.83 0.41 11.61
N CYS A 261 11.51 0.16 10.49
CA CYS A 261 12.69 0.90 10.04
C CYS A 261 12.34 2.24 9.37
N CYS A 262 11.24 2.32 8.63
CA CYS A 262 10.78 3.53 7.95
C CYS A 262 10.50 4.67 8.94
N LEU A 263 9.94 4.37 10.12
CA LEU A 263 9.62 5.38 11.13
C LEU A 263 10.86 6.18 11.60
N PRO A 264 11.91 5.58 12.19
CA PRO A 264 13.10 6.32 12.64
C PRO A 264 13.87 6.96 11.48
N LEU A 265 13.97 6.28 10.32
CA LEU A 265 14.62 6.83 9.14
C LEU A 265 13.90 8.06 8.60
N ALA A 266 12.56 8.00 8.48
CA ALA A 266 11.75 9.13 8.08
C ALA A 266 11.85 10.28 9.10
N ALA A 267 11.88 9.99 10.41
CA ALA A 267 12.04 11.00 11.45
C ALA A 267 13.40 11.72 11.35
N GLY A 268 14.48 10.97 11.13
CA GLY A 268 15.82 11.51 10.91
C GLY A 268 15.88 12.37 9.64
N ALA A 269 15.35 11.87 8.53
CA ALA A 269 15.29 12.61 7.26
C ALA A 269 14.44 13.89 7.37
N ALA A 270 13.30 13.84 8.08
CA ALA A 270 12.48 15.01 8.37
C ALA A 270 13.25 16.05 9.21
N ALA A 271 14.00 15.60 10.22
CA ALA A 271 14.79 16.50 11.07
C ALA A 271 15.86 17.24 10.25
N VAL A 272 16.56 16.54 9.37
CA VAL A 272 17.54 17.14 8.45
C VAL A 272 16.84 18.09 7.47
N GLY A 273 15.77 17.63 6.81
CA GLY A 273 15.02 18.44 5.84
C GLY A 273 14.48 19.74 6.44
N ARG A 274 13.97 19.68 7.68
CA ARG A 274 13.49 20.86 8.42
C ARG A 274 14.61 21.85 8.73
N ARG A 275 15.83 21.41 9.06
CA ARG A 275 16.98 22.32 9.27
C ARG A 275 17.36 23.07 7.99
N LEU A 276 17.09 22.47 6.83
CA LEU A 276 17.32 23.06 5.52
C LEU A 276 16.08 23.81 4.98
N HIS A 277 15.02 23.94 5.79
CA HIS A 277 13.87 24.73 5.42
C HIS A 277 14.30 26.19 5.28
N ARG A 278 14.15 26.71 4.08
CA ARG A 278 14.21 28.15 3.84
C ARG A 278 12.77 28.61 3.75
N PRO A 279 12.31 29.50 4.64
CA PRO A 279 10.99 30.11 4.47
C PRO A 279 10.97 30.82 3.11
N ASP A 280 9.84 30.72 2.41
CA ASP A 280 9.67 31.44 1.15
C ASP A 280 9.85 32.94 1.43
N PRO A 281 10.72 33.65 0.68
CA PRO A 281 10.90 35.09 0.86
C PRO A 281 9.66 35.90 0.47
N ASP A 282 8.69 35.29 -0.22
CA ASP A 282 7.49 35.92 -0.76
C ASP A 282 6.16 35.37 -0.18
N ALA A 283 6.21 34.64 0.94
CA ALA A 283 5.03 34.06 1.62
C ALA A 283 4.48 34.93 2.76
#